data_AF-A0A559QTF1-F1
#
_entry.id   AF-A0A559QTF1-F1
#
_cell.length_a   1.000
_cell.length_b   1.000
_cell.length_c   1.000
_cell.angle_alpha   90.00
_cell.angle_beta   90.00
_cell.angle_gamma   90.00
#
_symmetry.space_group_name_H-M   'P 1'
#
loop_
_entity.id
_entity.type
_entity.pdbx_description
1 polymer ?
#
loop_
_entity_poly.entity_id
_entity_poly.type
_entity_poly.pdbx_seq_one_letter_code
_entity_poly.pdbx_strand_id
1 'polypeptide(L)'
;MTEAHAPEAGNTPGYKIKLQLIFYILALAATVVILLIFRVGSLLENSEKLASGKIYVAASAWDIPVLLSLPTFIALIFAMLLKLLNKATDTRIQASVKVALIFAFIAIAVRIPYGLLLSKHLESHGYSRCVPYTAPAMMSATVWVRDSRYCIENSGSVRRSLLAWLDKTQLENKYLSPADVKVKVNSLLEEFDKRERERYPELYD
;
A
#
# COMPACT_ATOMS: atom_id res chain seq x y z
N MET A 1 15.14 50.51 -35.46
CA MET A 1 13.75 50.34 -35.00
C MET A 1 13.68 49.02 -34.26
N THR A 2 13.78 49.08 -32.94
CA THR A 2 13.74 47.94 -32.04
C THR A 2 12.29 47.67 -31.68
N GLU A 3 11.72 46.56 -32.16
CA GLU A 3 10.42 46.09 -31.72
C GLU A 3 10.54 45.60 -30.27
N ALA A 4 9.89 46.34 -29.37
CA ALA A 4 9.71 45.91 -28.00
C ALA A 4 8.65 44.81 -27.96
N HIS A 5 9.07 43.56 -27.77
CA HIS A 5 8.16 42.49 -27.40
C HIS A 5 7.55 42.81 -26.03
N ALA A 6 6.25 43.10 -26.02
CA ALA A 6 5.47 43.24 -24.81
C ALA A 6 5.47 41.90 -24.04
N PRO A 7 5.64 41.91 -22.70
CA PRO A 7 5.51 40.69 -21.91
C PRO A 7 4.06 40.21 -21.97
N GLU A 8 3.87 38.95 -22.39
CA GLU A 8 2.57 38.28 -22.32
C GLU A 8 2.02 38.38 -20.90
N ALA A 9 0.87 39.05 -20.77
CA ALA A 9 0.15 39.15 -19.52
C ALA A 9 -0.24 37.73 -19.07
N GLY A 10 0.47 37.21 -18.05
CA GLY A 10 0.17 35.92 -17.44
C GLY A 10 -1.31 35.87 -17.04
N ASN A 11 -2.05 35.00 -17.72
CA ASN A 11 -3.49 34.83 -17.51
C ASN A 11 -3.73 34.41 -16.05
N THR A 12 -4.21 35.34 -15.23
CA THR A 12 -4.43 35.10 -13.80
C THR A 12 -5.60 34.12 -13.66
N PRO A 13 -5.43 32.95 -13.02
CA PRO A 13 -6.49 31.97 -12.90
C PRO A 13 -7.64 32.57 -12.10
N GLY A 14 -8.85 32.46 -12.64
CA GLY A 14 -10.07 32.89 -11.96
C GLY A 14 -10.26 32.18 -10.62
N TYR A 15 -11.06 32.78 -9.73
CA TYR A 15 -11.28 32.29 -8.36
C TYR A 15 -11.67 30.79 -8.30
N LYS A 16 -12.54 30.34 -9.21
CA LYS A 16 -12.94 28.93 -9.31
C LYS A 16 -11.76 27.98 -9.60
N ILE A 17 -10.85 28.39 -10.49
CA ILE A 17 -9.66 27.60 -10.84
C ILE A 17 -8.69 27.53 -9.66
N LYS A 18 -8.50 28.64 -8.94
CA LYS A 18 -7.66 28.66 -7.74
C LYS A 18 -8.19 27.69 -6.66
N LEU A 19 -9.50 27.69 -6.43
CA LEU A 19 -10.12 26.78 -5.48
C LEU A 19 -9.93 25.30 -5.89
N GLN A 20 -10.11 24.98 -7.17
CA GLN A 20 -9.85 23.64 -7.70
C GLN A 20 -8.38 23.22 -7.52
N LEU A 21 -7.43 24.11 -7.82
CA LEU A 21 -6.00 23.83 -7.63
C LEU A 21 -5.67 23.56 -6.16
N ILE A 22 -6.20 24.36 -5.24
CA ILE A 22 -6.02 24.15 -3.78
C ILE A 22 -6.56 22.78 -3.37
N PHE A 23 -7.77 22.44 -3.82
CA PHE A 23 -8.37 21.13 -3.53
C PHE A 23 -7.47 19.97 -4.01
N TYR A 24 -6.98 20.01 -5.25
CA TYR A 24 -6.11 18.96 -5.78
C TYR A 24 -4.75 18.90 -5.09
N ILE A 25 -4.17 20.05 -4.73
CA ILE A 25 -2.94 20.10 -3.92
C ILE A 25 -3.15 19.39 -2.58
N LEU A 26 -4.23 19.71 -1.87
CA LEU A 26 -4.55 19.08 -0.59
C LEU A 26 -4.81 17.57 -0.75
N ALA A 27 -5.53 17.15 -1.78
CA ALA A 27 -5.80 15.75 -2.06
C ALA A 27 -4.51 14.95 -2.35
N LEU A 28 -3.59 15.51 -3.16
CA LEU A 28 -2.30 14.88 -3.43
C LEU A 28 -1.40 14.86 -2.20
N ALA A 29 -1.36 15.95 -1.42
CA ALA A 29 -0.60 16.01 -0.18
C ALA A 29 -1.10 14.96 0.83
N ALA A 30 -2.41 14.83 1.00
CA ALA A 30 -3.03 13.80 1.83
C ALA A 30 -2.66 12.40 1.32
N THR A 31 -2.66 12.18 0.00
CA THR A 31 -2.22 10.92 -0.61
C THR A 31 -0.77 10.60 -0.24
N VAL A 32 0.15 11.56 -0.37
CA VAL A 32 1.55 11.40 0.01
C VAL A 32 1.69 11.02 1.48
N VAL A 33 0.97 11.71 2.38
CA VAL A 33 1.00 11.42 3.82
C VAL A 33 0.48 10.02 4.13
N ILE A 34 -0.66 9.63 3.54
CA ILE A 34 -1.23 8.28 3.68
C ILE A 34 -0.23 7.23 3.19
N LEU A 35 0.38 7.43 2.02
CA LEU A 35 1.37 6.50 1.48
C LEU A 35 2.57 6.35 2.41
N LEU A 36 3.10 7.45 2.96
CA LEU A 36 4.21 7.40 3.90
C LEU A 36 3.84 6.64 5.18
N ILE A 37 2.74 6.99 5.83
CA ILE A 37 2.33 6.37 7.10
C ILE A 37 2.09 4.87 6.92
N PHE A 38 1.27 4.48 5.94
CA PHE A 38 0.88 3.09 5.78
C PHE A 38 1.99 2.21 5.19
N ARG A 39 2.76 2.70 4.20
CA ARG A 39 3.78 1.87 3.54
C ARG A 39 5.07 1.79 4.33
N VAL A 40 5.57 2.89 4.89
CA VAL A 40 6.78 2.85 5.72
C VAL A 40 6.52 2.08 7.00
N GLY A 41 5.38 2.32 7.66
CA GLY A 41 5.00 1.59 8.87
C GLY A 41 4.90 0.09 8.63
N SER A 42 4.19 -0.33 7.57
CA SER A 42 4.08 -1.76 7.22
C SER A 42 5.42 -2.38 6.85
N LEU A 43 6.29 -1.67 6.12
CA LEU A 43 7.60 -2.19 5.74
C LEU A 43 8.51 -2.41 6.96
N LEU A 44 8.51 -1.47 7.91
CA LEU A 44 9.27 -1.59 9.15
C LEU A 44 8.75 -2.73 10.02
N GLU A 45 7.44 -2.80 10.24
CA GLU A 45 6.81 -3.85 11.04
C GLU A 45 7.09 -5.24 10.45
N ASN A 46 6.97 -5.40 9.12
CA ASN A 46 7.24 -6.67 8.46
C ASN A 46 8.73 -7.05 8.47
N SER A 47 9.63 -6.06 8.44
CA SER A 47 11.07 -6.29 8.57
C SER A 47 11.41 -6.80 9.98
N GLU A 48 10.79 -6.23 11.01
CA GLU A 48 10.92 -6.69 12.39
C GLU A 48 10.32 -8.10 12.59
N LYS A 49 9.13 -8.36 12.01
CA LYS A 49 8.50 -9.69 12.03
C LYS A 49 9.39 -10.74 11.37
N LEU A 50 10.05 -10.40 10.26
CA LEU A 50 10.99 -11.28 9.58
C LEU A 50 12.24 -11.54 10.44
N ALA A 51 12.85 -10.47 10.98
CA ALA A 51 14.06 -10.58 11.81
C ALA A 51 13.82 -11.39 13.10
N SER A 52 12.64 -11.27 13.70
CA SER A 52 12.25 -12.01 14.90
C SER A 52 11.64 -13.39 14.61
N GLY A 53 11.57 -13.79 13.33
CA GLY A 53 11.06 -15.10 12.92
C GLY A 53 9.60 -15.35 13.31
N LYS A 54 8.75 -14.33 13.22
CA LYS A 54 7.32 -14.43 13.54
C LYS A 54 6.61 -15.39 12.58
N ILE A 55 5.50 -15.98 13.00
CA ILE A 55 4.72 -16.99 12.26
C ILE A 55 4.35 -16.50 10.87
N TYR A 56 4.03 -15.22 10.71
CA TYR A 56 3.70 -14.65 9.41
C TYR A 56 4.33 -13.27 9.20
N VAL A 57 4.50 -12.93 7.92
CA VAL A 57 4.90 -11.61 7.41
C VAL A 57 3.95 -11.25 6.27
N ALA A 58 3.49 -10.00 6.22
CA ALA A 58 2.58 -9.52 5.17
C ALA A 58 3.32 -8.52 4.27
N ALA A 59 4.05 -9.00 3.26
CA ALA A 59 4.86 -8.17 2.39
C ALA A 59 4.21 -7.93 1.02
N SER A 60 4.28 -6.71 0.49
CA SER A 60 3.75 -6.37 -0.83
C SER A 60 4.85 -6.07 -1.84
N ALA A 61 4.71 -6.60 -3.05
CA ALA A 61 5.55 -6.21 -4.19
C ALA A 61 5.36 -4.72 -4.59
N TRP A 62 4.42 -4.01 -3.96
CA TRP A 62 4.19 -2.58 -4.16
C TRP A 62 4.87 -1.69 -3.11
N ASP A 63 5.42 -2.22 -2.02
CA ASP A 63 5.89 -1.38 -0.91
C ASP A 63 7.01 -0.43 -1.35
N ILE A 64 8.05 -0.94 -2.04
CA ILE A 64 9.13 -0.11 -2.58
C ILE A 64 8.69 0.71 -3.82
N PRO A 65 8.01 0.14 -4.84
CA PRO A 65 7.51 0.93 -5.97
C PRO A 65 6.69 2.15 -5.60
N VAL A 66 5.83 2.03 -4.59
CA VAL A 66 4.98 3.15 -4.14
C VAL A 66 5.83 4.25 -3.50
N LEU A 67 6.86 3.91 -2.73
CA LEU A 67 7.80 4.90 -2.20
C LEU A 67 8.60 5.59 -3.31
N LEU A 68 8.98 4.87 -4.35
CA LEU A 68 9.63 5.44 -5.54
C LEU A 68 8.71 6.38 -6.34
N SER A 69 7.39 6.28 -6.17
CA SER A 69 6.42 7.19 -6.81
C SER A 69 6.23 8.51 -6.06
N LEU A 70 6.81 8.68 -4.87
CA LEU A 70 6.67 9.93 -4.10
C LEU A 70 7.13 11.19 -4.87
N PRO A 71 8.27 11.18 -5.59
CA PRO A 71 8.68 12.32 -6.41
C PRO A 71 7.66 12.66 -7.50
N THR A 72 6.88 11.70 -7.99
CA THR A 72 5.78 11.95 -8.94
C THR A 72 4.72 12.85 -8.32
N PHE A 73 4.23 12.51 -7.13
CA PHE A 73 3.23 13.33 -6.45
C PHE A 73 3.78 14.71 -6.06
N ILE A 74 5.01 14.77 -5.56
CA ILE A 74 5.67 16.03 -5.18
C ILE A 74 5.83 16.94 -6.41
N ALA A 75 6.27 16.41 -7.55
CA ALA A 75 6.42 17.18 -8.78
C ALA A 75 5.07 17.70 -9.31
N LEU A 76 4.00 16.93 -9.20
CA LEU A 76 2.64 17.37 -9.58
C LEU A 76 2.11 18.46 -8.64
N ILE A 77 2.32 18.32 -7.33
CA ILE A 77 2.00 19.36 -6.34
C ILE A 77 2.75 20.66 -6.68
N PHE A 78 4.06 20.55 -6.96
CA PHE A 78 4.88 21.69 -7.34
C PHE A 78 4.38 22.37 -8.62
N ALA A 79 4.02 21.61 -9.65
CA ALA A 79 3.44 22.15 -10.88
C ALA A 79 2.13 22.93 -10.62
N MET A 80 1.26 22.41 -9.75
CA MET A 80 0.02 23.10 -9.36
C MET A 80 0.29 24.36 -8.52
N LEU A 81 1.28 24.34 -7.63
CA LEU A 81 1.70 25.52 -6.88
C LEU A 81 2.23 26.62 -7.79
N LEU A 82 3.02 26.27 -8.82
CA LEU A 82 3.47 27.23 -9.83
C LEU A 82 2.28 27.89 -10.54
N LYS A 83 1.25 27.11 -10.90
CA LYS A 83 0.01 27.64 -11.49
C LYS A 83 -0.75 28.54 -10.52
N LEU A 84 -0.86 28.15 -9.25
CA LEU A 84 -1.58 28.91 -8.22
C LEU A 84 -0.91 30.27 -7.94
N LEU A 85 0.43 30.30 -7.96
CA LEU A 85 1.26 31.49 -7.71
C LEU A 85 1.51 32.34 -8.96
N ASN A 86 0.92 32.01 -10.11
CA ASN A 86 1.18 32.66 -11.41
C ASN A 86 2.66 32.66 -11.82
N LYS A 87 3.40 31.64 -11.38
CA LYS A 87 4.83 31.41 -11.74
C LYS A 87 4.99 30.24 -12.70
N ALA A 88 3.89 29.77 -13.27
CA ALA A 88 3.87 28.70 -14.26
C ALA A 88 4.43 29.22 -15.58
N THR A 89 5.61 28.73 -15.93
CA THR A 89 6.17 28.84 -17.28
C THR A 89 6.14 27.47 -17.92
N ASP A 90 6.03 27.41 -19.24
CA ASP A 90 5.97 26.13 -19.97
C ASP A 90 7.16 25.23 -19.64
N THR A 91 8.36 25.81 -19.56
CA THR A 91 9.58 25.08 -19.19
C THR A 91 9.49 24.45 -17.79
N ARG A 92 8.96 25.16 -16.79
CA ARG A 92 8.87 24.65 -15.41
C ARG A 92 7.78 23.60 -15.26
N ILE A 93 6.66 23.78 -15.95
CA ILE A 93 5.57 22.79 -15.97
C ILE A 93 6.02 21.53 -16.70
N GLN A 94 6.65 21.65 -17.87
CA GLN A 94 7.21 20.52 -18.62
C GLN A 94 8.28 19.77 -17.80
N ALA A 95 9.18 20.48 -17.13
CA ALA A 95 10.17 19.85 -16.25
C ALA A 95 9.49 19.04 -15.13
N SER A 96 8.47 19.62 -14.49
CA SER A 96 7.73 18.96 -13.41
C SER A 96 7.00 17.70 -13.91
N VAL A 97 6.33 17.79 -15.05
CA VAL A 97 5.67 16.63 -15.69
C VAL A 97 6.68 15.57 -16.11
N LYS A 98 7.84 15.97 -16.65
CA LYS A 98 8.91 15.04 -17.04
C LYS A 98 9.45 14.27 -15.83
N VAL A 99 9.72 14.96 -14.72
CA VAL A 99 10.10 14.31 -13.45
C VAL A 99 9.01 13.35 -13.01
N ALA A 100 7.75 13.79 -13.02
CA ALA A 100 6.63 12.97 -12.60
C ALA A 100 6.51 11.67 -13.43
N LEU A 101 6.63 11.77 -14.75
CA LEU A 101 6.61 10.63 -15.66
C LEU A 101 7.80 9.70 -15.44
N ILE A 102 9.02 10.22 -15.32
CA ILE A 102 10.23 9.40 -15.10
C ILE A 102 10.07 8.54 -13.84
N PHE A 103 9.70 9.14 -12.71
CA PHE A 103 9.54 8.39 -11.47
C PHE A 103 8.34 7.43 -11.49
N ALA A 104 7.26 7.78 -12.19
CA ALA A 104 6.14 6.87 -12.39
C ALA A 104 6.57 5.62 -13.19
N PHE A 105 7.33 5.81 -14.28
CA PHE A 105 7.89 4.70 -15.06
C PHE A 105 8.86 3.86 -14.26
N ILE A 106 9.76 4.48 -13.49
CA ILE A 106 10.70 3.77 -12.61
C ILE A 106 9.93 2.92 -11.58
N ALA A 107 8.91 3.48 -10.92
CA ALA A 107 8.10 2.74 -9.95
C ALA A 107 7.47 1.48 -10.58
N ILE A 108 6.89 1.61 -11.78
CA ILE A 108 6.29 0.49 -12.50
C ILE A 108 7.36 -0.53 -12.91
N ALA A 109 8.49 -0.08 -13.45
CA ALA A 109 9.58 -0.93 -13.90
C ALA A 109 10.22 -1.73 -12.76
N VAL A 110 10.35 -1.13 -11.57
CA VAL A 110 10.93 -1.77 -10.38
C VAL A 110 10.00 -2.80 -9.75
N ARG A 111 8.69 -2.72 -9.98
CA ARG A 111 7.70 -3.61 -9.35
C ARG A 111 8.01 -5.10 -9.56
N ILE A 112 8.25 -5.51 -10.81
CA ILE A 112 8.49 -6.91 -11.15
C ILE A 112 9.79 -7.45 -10.51
N PRO A 113 10.96 -6.82 -10.72
CA PRO A 113 12.19 -7.32 -10.11
C PRO A 113 12.14 -7.28 -8.59
N TYR A 114 11.54 -6.24 -7.99
CA TYR A 114 11.37 -6.19 -6.54
C TYR A 114 10.50 -7.33 -6.00
N GLY A 115 9.36 -7.62 -6.64
CA GLY A 115 8.50 -8.73 -6.22
C GLY A 115 9.21 -10.10 -6.26
N LEU A 116 10.05 -10.32 -7.27
CA LEU A 116 10.87 -11.54 -7.38
C LEU A 116 11.95 -11.60 -6.29
N LEU A 117 12.66 -10.49 -6.05
CA LEU A 117 13.68 -10.41 -5.00
C LEU A 117 13.07 -10.60 -3.61
N LEU A 118 11.93 -9.98 -3.35
CA LEU A 118 11.18 -10.12 -2.09
C LEU A 118 10.77 -11.57 -1.85
N SER A 119 10.23 -12.24 -2.87
CA SER A 119 9.82 -13.65 -2.77
C SER A 119 11.00 -14.55 -2.46
N LYS A 120 12.11 -14.41 -3.20
CA LYS A 120 13.35 -15.16 -2.95
C LYS A 120 13.93 -14.90 -1.56
N HIS A 121 13.87 -13.65 -1.11
CA HIS A 121 14.36 -13.27 0.22
C HIS A 121 13.52 -13.91 1.33
N LEU A 122 12.20 -13.96 1.19
CA LEU A 122 11.33 -14.61 2.18
C LEU A 122 11.52 -16.13 2.17
N GLU A 123 11.61 -16.75 0.98
CA GLU A 123 11.90 -18.17 0.84
C GLU A 123 13.25 -18.56 1.45
N SER A 124 14.29 -17.73 1.29
CA SER A 124 15.59 -17.98 1.90
C SER A 124 15.56 -17.92 3.44
N HIS A 125 14.53 -17.30 4.03
CA HIS A 125 14.28 -17.27 5.47
C HIS A 125 13.30 -18.38 5.93
N GLY A 126 12.95 -19.31 5.04
CA GLY A 126 12.06 -20.44 5.32
C GLY A 126 10.57 -20.12 5.20
N TYR A 127 10.20 -18.92 4.74
CA TYR A 127 8.80 -18.56 4.59
C TYR A 127 8.20 -19.15 3.30
N SER A 128 6.93 -19.50 3.37
CA SER A 128 6.12 -19.99 2.25
C SER A 128 4.89 -19.11 2.07
N ARG A 129 4.50 -18.90 0.81
CA ARG A 129 3.35 -18.06 0.48
C ARG A 129 2.05 -18.73 0.93
N CYS A 130 1.17 -17.97 1.60
CA CYS A 130 -0.14 -18.43 2.03
C CYS A 130 -1.27 -17.66 1.34
N VAL A 131 -1.88 -18.27 0.33
CA VAL A 131 -2.98 -17.66 -0.45
C VAL A 131 -4.26 -17.46 0.39
N PRO A 132 -4.71 -18.42 1.23
CA PRO A 132 -5.89 -18.22 2.08
C PRO A 132 -5.79 -16.99 3.01
N TYR A 133 -4.59 -16.65 3.47
CA TYR A 133 -4.35 -15.48 4.32
C TYR A 133 -4.10 -14.20 3.52
N THR A 134 -3.92 -14.30 2.20
CA THR A 134 -3.67 -13.14 1.33
C THR A 134 -4.99 -12.50 0.92
N ALA A 135 -5.06 -11.17 0.92
CA ALA A 135 -6.22 -10.46 0.41
C ALA A 135 -6.32 -10.50 -1.13
N PRO A 136 -7.53 -10.58 -1.71
CA PRO A 136 -7.69 -10.65 -3.16
C PRO A 136 -7.51 -9.30 -3.87
N ALA A 137 -7.11 -8.23 -3.16
CA ALA A 137 -6.96 -6.91 -3.75
C ALA A 137 -5.65 -6.77 -4.54
N MET A 138 -5.66 -6.04 -5.66
CA MET A 138 -4.49 -5.91 -6.56
C MET A 138 -3.22 -5.36 -5.87
N MET A 139 -3.38 -4.54 -4.84
CA MET A 139 -2.27 -3.91 -4.10
C MET A 139 -2.15 -4.39 -2.65
N SER A 140 -2.89 -5.43 -2.25
CA SER A 140 -2.74 -5.97 -0.91
C SER A 140 -1.40 -6.68 -0.74
N ALA A 141 -0.91 -6.66 0.49
CA ALA A 141 0.22 -7.48 0.88
C ALA A 141 -0.10 -8.96 0.68
N THR A 142 0.90 -9.70 0.21
CA THR A 142 0.86 -11.16 0.21
C THR A 142 1.31 -11.63 1.58
N VAL A 143 0.55 -12.56 2.16
CA VAL A 143 0.90 -13.16 3.44
C VAL A 143 1.82 -14.35 3.20
N TRP A 144 2.91 -14.38 3.94
CA TRP A 144 3.91 -15.43 3.98
C TRP A 144 3.97 -16.00 5.39
N VAL A 145 4.08 -17.31 5.52
CA VAL A 145 4.15 -18.01 6.82
C VAL A 145 5.47 -18.75 6.95
N ARG A 146 6.02 -18.80 8.16
CA ARG A 146 7.34 -19.38 8.46
C ARG A 146 7.44 -20.88 8.18
N ASP A 147 6.31 -21.58 8.15
CA ASP A 147 6.20 -22.99 7.79
C ASP A 147 4.84 -23.20 7.12
N SER A 148 4.78 -23.99 6.05
CA SER A 148 3.55 -24.18 5.26
C SER A 148 2.41 -24.77 6.08
N ARG A 149 2.69 -25.48 7.19
CA ARG A 149 1.69 -26.01 8.12
C ARG A 149 0.91 -24.91 8.85
N TYR A 150 1.44 -23.69 8.94
CA TYR A 150 0.69 -22.54 9.47
C TYR A 150 -0.31 -21.97 8.48
N CYS A 151 -0.23 -22.33 7.20
CA CYS A 151 -1.20 -21.93 6.20
C CYS A 151 -2.39 -22.89 6.23
N ILE A 152 -3.48 -22.46 6.87
CA ILE A 152 -4.69 -23.26 6.95
C ILE A 152 -5.60 -22.92 5.77
N GLU A 153 -5.96 -23.94 5.00
CA GLU A 153 -6.88 -23.80 3.87
C GLU A 153 -8.28 -23.35 4.31
N ASN A 154 -9.04 -22.76 3.39
CA ASN A 154 -10.43 -22.28 3.60
C ASN A 154 -10.61 -21.25 4.73
N SER A 155 -9.54 -20.59 5.17
CA SER A 155 -9.58 -19.59 6.24
C SER A 155 -9.85 -18.15 5.75
N GLY A 156 -10.13 -17.96 4.45
CA GLY A 156 -10.14 -16.64 3.82
C GLY A 156 -11.17 -15.68 4.41
N SER A 157 -12.31 -16.20 4.86
CA SER A 157 -13.39 -15.45 5.53
C SER A 157 -12.97 -14.91 6.90
N VAL A 158 -12.11 -15.63 7.61
CA VAL A 158 -11.67 -15.32 8.98
C VAL A 158 -10.26 -14.75 9.07
N ARG A 159 -9.59 -14.55 7.92
CA ARG A 159 -8.20 -14.08 7.81
C ARG A 159 -7.91 -12.90 8.75
N ARG A 160 -8.76 -11.87 8.75
CA ARG A 160 -8.47 -10.62 9.48
C ARG A 160 -8.41 -10.88 10.98
N SER A 161 -9.39 -11.62 11.49
CA SER A 161 -9.47 -12.02 12.90
C SER A 161 -8.31 -12.93 13.29
N LEU A 162 -7.90 -13.83 12.38
CA LEU A 162 -6.77 -14.72 12.61
C LEU A 162 -5.44 -13.95 12.71
N LEU A 163 -5.14 -13.08 11.75
CA LEU A 163 -3.89 -12.32 11.74
C LEU A 163 -3.80 -11.38 12.96
N ALA A 164 -4.91 -10.74 13.34
CA ALA A 164 -4.96 -9.92 14.55
C ALA A 164 -4.72 -10.73 15.83
N TRP A 165 -5.25 -11.95 15.91
CA TRP A 165 -4.99 -12.86 17.02
C TRP A 165 -3.52 -13.33 17.06
N LEU A 166 -2.93 -13.64 15.90
CA LEU A 166 -1.51 -13.99 15.80
C LEU A 166 -0.64 -12.83 16.28
N ASP A 167 -0.88 -11.60 15.81
CA ASP A 167 -0.13 -10.42 16.24
C ASP A 167 -0.17 -10.26 17.77
N LYS A 168 -1.37 -10.34 18.36
CA LYS A 168 -1.53 -10.23 19.82
C LYS A 168 -0.78 -11.34 20.56
N THR A 169 -0.92 -12.58 20.12
CA THR A 169 -0.34 -13.74 20.82
C THR A 169 1.18 -13.76 20.71
N GLN A 170 1.71 -13.28 19.58
CA GLN A 170 3.15 -13.18 19.36
C GLN A 170 3.80 -11.98 20.06
N LEU A 171 3.04 -10.95 20.44
CA LEU A 171 3.51 -9.88 21.34
C LEU A 171 3.67 -10.41 22.78
N GLU A 172 2.86 -11.40 23.17
CA GLU A 172 2.96 -12.07 24.47
C GLU A 172 4.09 -13.13 24.52
N ASN A 173 4.91 -13.24 23.47
CA ASN A 173 5.98 -14.24 23.30
C ASN A 173 5.53 -15.69 23.53
N LYS A 174 4.24 -15.98 23.31
CA LYS A 174 3.72 -17.34 23.39
C LYS A 174 4.14 -18.11 22.13
N TYR A 175 4.71 -19.29 22.36
CA TYR A 175 4.90 -20.26 21.28
C TYR A 175 3.53 -20.79 20.84
N LEU A 176 3.28 -20.80 19.54
CA LEU A 176 2.10 -21.40 18.93
C LEU A 176 2.56 -22.48 17.96
N SER A 177 2.01 -23.67 18.09
CA SER A 177 2.18 -24.72 17.10
C SER A 177 1.22 -24.53 15.92
N PRO A 178 1.47 -25.17 14.77
CA PRO A 178 0.49 -25.20 13.67
C PRO A 178 -0.88 -25.76 14.07
N ALA A 179 -0.92 -26.69 15.04
CA ALA A 179 -2.16 -27.24 15.56
C ALA A 179 -2.98 -26.20 16.31
N ASP A 180 -2.34 -25.35 17.12
CA ASP A 180 -3.01 -24.28 17.85
C ASP A 180 -3.64 -23.27 16.88
N VAL A 181 -2.91 -22.92 15.82
CA VAL A 181 -3.42 -22.04 14.76
C VAL A 181 -4.63 -22.67 14.06
N LYS A 182 -4.58 -23.97 13.75
CA LYS A 182 -5.71 -24.69 13.15
C LYS A 182 -6.94 -24.71 14.06
N VAL A 183 -6.76 -24.98 15.35
CA VAL A 183 -7.85 -24.91 16.34
C VAL A 183 -8.47 -23.52 16.36
N LYS A 184 -7.64 -22.47 16.34
CA LYS A 184 -8.15 -21.10 16.32
C LYS A 184 -8.90 -20.76 15.03
N VAL A 185 -8.41 -21.22 13.87
CA VAL A 185 -9.11 -21.04 12.59
C VAL A 185 -10.49 -21.67 12.63
N ASN A 186 -10.60 -22.91 13.10
CA ASN A 186 -11.88 -23.61 13.19
C ASN A 186 -12.86 -22.88 14.11
N SER A 187 -12.40 -22.45 15.29
CA SER A 187 -13.22 -21.65 16.21
C SER A 187 -13.71 -20.34 15.56
N LEU A 188 -12.86 -19.65 14.80
CA LEU A 188 -13.26 -18.42 14.11
C LEU A 188 -14.26 -18.69 12.98
N LEU A 189 -14.14 -19.83 12.30
CA LEU A 189 -15.06 -20.25 11.24
C LEU A 189 -16.44 -20.60 11.83
N GLU A 190 -16.50 -21.34 12.93
CA GLU A 190 -17.77 -21.62 13.64
C GLU A 190 -18.47 -20.34 14.07
N GLU A 191 -17.72 -19.38 14.62
CA GLU A 191 -18.26 -18.06 14.96
C GLU A 191 -18.74 -17.28 13.72
N PHE A 192 -18.03 -17.39 12.60
CA PHE A 192 -18.39 -16.75 11.35
C PHE A 192 -19.69 -17.34 10.79
N ASP A 193 -19.79 -18.67 10.72
CA ASP A 193 -20.96 -19.38 10.22
C ASP A 193 -22.19 -19.09 11.09
N LYS A 194 -22.03 -19.07 12.41
CA LYS A 194 -23.12 -18.68 13.32
C LYS A 194 -23.62 -17.26 13.02
N ARG A 195 -22.71 -16.29 12.87
CA ARG A 195 -23.07 -14.90 12.56
C ARG A 195 -23.73 -14.76 11.19
N GLU A 196 -23.29 -15.53 10.20
CA GLU A 196 -23.89 -15.49 8.86
C GLU A 196 -25.30 -16.08 8.87
N ARG A 197 -25.55 -17.17 9.59
CA ARG A 197 -26.90 -17.74 9.75
C ARG A 197 -27.85 -16.79 10.49
N GLU A 198 -27.37 -16.11 11.54
CA GLU A 198 -28.15 -15.11 12.25
C GLU A 198 -28.47 -13.88 11.38
N ARG A 199 -27.57 -13.54 10.46
CA ARG A 199 -27.73 -12.38 9.56
C ARG A 199 -28.62 -12.68 8.36
N TYR A 200 -28.55 -13.91 7.84
CA TYR A 200 -29.23 -14.34 6.61
C TYR A 200 -29.95 -15.69 6.82
N PRO A 201 -30.94 -15.76 7.73
CA PRO A 201 -31.63 -17.02 8.03
C PRO A 201 -32.22 -17.69 6.77
N GLU A 202 -32.72 -16.89 5.83
CA GLU A 202 -33.35 -17.35 4.58
C GLU A 202 -32.43 -18.13 3.63
N LEU A 203 -31.10 -18.08 3.82
CA LEU A 203 -30.13 -18.81 3.01
C LEU A 203 -29.79 -20.20 3.58
N TYR A 204 -30.24 -20.52 4.79
CA TYR A 204 -29.84 -21.72 5.53
C TYR A 204 -31.01 -22.55 6.07
N ASP A 205 -32.25 -22.16 5.75
CA ASP A 205 -33.49 -22.90 6.00
C ASP A 205 -33.74 -24.01 4.95
#